data_AF-A0AAQ3JW06-F1
#
_entry.id   AF-A0AAQ3JW06-F1
#
_cell.length_a   1.000
_cell.length_b   1.000
_cell.length_c   1.000
_cell.angle_alpha   90.00
_cell.angle_beta   90.00
_cell.angle_gamma   90.00
#
_symmetry.space_group_name_H-M   'P 1'
#
loop_
_entity.id
_entity.type
_entity.pdbx_description
1 polymer ?
#
loop_
_entity_poly.entity_id
_entity_poly.type
_entity_poly.pdbx_seq_one_letter_code
_entity_poly.pdbx_strand_id
1 'polypeptide(L)'
;MLAAHCCEITRTGDIHRLRESASQEGRRRATRVEAVSAHLWKLFSRLVADSGDIKCRMAWLVEGRRRMKKKNNSCMQNYIGNVITFAIREMSTDELANSSLAQITEVVSATTKEVAKEEHFQEMVDWMEENKIGAEANGWKR
;
A
#
# COMPACT_ATOMS: atom_id res chain seq x y z
N MET A 1 10.73 24.69 1.09
CA MET A 1 11.16 23.82 -0.02
C MET A 1 10.26 22.60 -0.19
N LEU A 2 9.89 21.87 0.88
CA LEU A 2 8.96 20.72 0.81
C LEU A 2 7.57 21.00 0.23
N ALA A 3 6.96 22.13 0.62
CA ALA A 3 5.60 22.48 0.19
C ALA A 3 5.50 22.66 -1.34
N ALA A 4 6.57 23.08 -2.01
CA ALA A 4 6.61 23.20 -3.46
C ALA A 4 6.57 21.82 -4.15
N HIS A 5 7.37 20.86 -3.66
CA HIS A 5 7.40 19.51 -4.22
C HIS A 5 6.13 18.69 -3.96
N CYS A 6 5.45 18.89 -2.81
CA CYS A 6 4.16 18.24 -2.56
C CYS A 6 3.01 18.88 -3.36
N CYS A 7 3.06 20.19 -3.64
CA CYS A 7 2.00 20.90 -4.34
C CYS A 7 1.96 20.56 -5.86
N GLU A 8 3.08 20.11 -6.42
CA GLU A 8 3.22 19.73 -7.84
C GLU A 8 2.47 18.44 -8.24
N ILE A 9 1.90 17.66 -7.31
CA ILE A 9 1.23 16.39 -7.64
C ILE A 9 -0.28 16.58 -7.93
N THR A 10 -0.84 17.76 -7.68
CA THR A 10 -2.30 17.95 -7.65
C THR A 10 -2.97 18.15 -9.02
N ARG A 11 -2.21 18.38 -10.11
CA ARG A 11 -2.80 18.51 -11.45
C ARG A 11 -2.83 17.17 -12.19
N THR A 12 -3.90 16.94 -12.95
CA THR A 12 -4.10 15.71 -13.77
C THR A 12 -2.93 15.45 -14.73
N GLY A 13 -2.31 16.50 -15.29
CA GLY A 13 -1.15 16.38 -16.18
C GLY A 13 0.09 15.83 -15.47
N ASP A 14 0.29 16.18 -14.20
CA ASP A 14 1.44 15.74 -13.40
C ASP A 14 1.29 14.26 -13.05
N ILE A 15 0.07 13.79 -12.75
CA ILE A 15 -0.22 12.37 -12.54
C ILE A 15 0.03 11.54 -13.82
N HIS A 16 -0.27 12.07 -15.01
CA HIS A 16 -0.02 11.34 -16.26
C HIS A 16 1.48 11.13 -16.49
N ARG A 17 2.27 12.20 -16.38
CA ARG A 17 3.73 12.17 -16.49
C ARG A 17 4.33 11.25 -15.43
N LEU A 18 3.82 11.31 -14.21
CA LEU A 18 4.28 10.45 -13.13
C LEU A 18 4.03 8.97 -13.44
N ARG A 19 2.86 8.63 -14.00
CA ARG A 19 2.56 7.26 -14.44
C ARG A 19 3.44 6.80 -15.58
N GLU A 20 3.84 7.69 -16.49
CA GLU A 20 4.80 7.37 -17.55
C GLU A 20 6.16 7.02 -16.96
N SER A 21 6.71 7.88 -16.09
CA SER A 21 8.00 7.62 -15.41
C SER A 21 7.97 6.40 -14.48
N ALA A 22 6.80 6.07 -13.94
CA ALA A 22 6.58 4.90 -13.07
C ALA A 22 6.30 3.61 -13.85
N SER A 23 6.15 3.67 -15.18
CA SER A 23 5.91 2.49 -16.01
C SER A 23 7.21 1.99 -16.64
N GLN A 24 7.29 0.68 -16.87
CA GLN A 24 8.40 0.07 -17.60
C GLN A 24 7.89 -0.50 -18.92
N GLU A 25 8.69 -0.36 -19.97
CA GLU A 25 8.37 -0.91 -21.29
C GLU A 25 8.20 -2.43 -21.24
N GLY A 26 7.24 -2.95 -22.02
CA GLY A 26 6.89 -4.37 -22.03
C GLY A 26 6.17 -4.88 -20.76
N ARG A 27 5.87 -4.00 -19.79
CA ARG A 27 5.13 -4.35 -18.57
C ARG A 27 3.80 -3.63 -18.48
N ARG A 28 2.95 -4.07 -17.53
CA ARG A 28 1.68 -3.40 -17.23
C ARG A 28 1.96 -1.96 -16.80
N ARG A 29 1.29 -1.01 -17.45
CA ARG A 29 1.31 0.41 -17.06
C ARG A 29 0.93 0.59 -15.58
N ALA A 30 1.71 1.38 -14.85
CA ALA A 30 1.47 1.72 -13.45
C ALA A 30 0.06 2.32 -13.26
N THR A 31 -0.63 1.97 -12.17
CA THR A 31 -1.87 2.68 -11.77
C THR A 31 -1.54 4.07 -11.22
N ARG A 32 -2.55 4.94 -11.09
CA ARG A 32 -2.38 6.26 -10.45
C ARG A 32 -1.88 6.11 -9.00
N VAL A 33 -2.48 5.19 -8.24
CA VAL A 33 -2.13 4.94 -6.83
C VAL A 33 -0.71 4.42 -6.71
N GLU A 34 -0.29 3.48 -7.56
CA GLU A 34 1.08 2.96 -7.56
C GLU A 34 2.10 4.05 -7.88
N ALA A 35 1.87 4.85 -8.93
CA ALA A 35 2.79 5.90 -9.34
C ALA A 35 2.93 6.99 -8.25
N VAL A 36 1.80 7.44 -7.67
CA VAL A 36 1.81 8.40 -6.56
C VAL A 36 2.48 7.80 -5.33
N SER A 37 2.22 6.53 -5.02
CA SER A 37 2.85 5.86 -3.89
C SER A 37 4.36 5.79 -4.04
N ALA A 38 4.86 5.34 -5.19
CA ALA A 38 6.28 5.25 -5.47
C ALA A 38 6.96 6.61 -5.36
N HIS A 39 6.31 7.65 -5.87
CA HIS A 39 6.81 9.01 -5.78
C HIS A 39 6.86 9.55 -4.35
N LEU A 40 5.76 9.41 -3.60
CA LEU A 40 5.70 9.85 -2.21
C LEU A 40 6.70 9.09 -1.33
N TRP A 41 6.84 7.78 -1.53
CA TRP A 41 7.81 6.99 -0.76
C TRP A 41 9.25 7.44 -1.02
N LYS A 42 9.59 7.70 -2.28
CA LYS A 42 10.89 8.25 -2.68
C LYS A 42 11.12 9.68 -2.17
N LEU A 43 10.09 10.51 -2.13
CA LEU A 43 10.17 11.86 -1.56
C LEU A 43 10.37 11.81 -0.04
N PHE A 44 9.58 10.99 0.66
CA PHE A 44 9.67 10.86 2.11
C PHE A 44 10.96 10.18 2.57
N SER A 45 11.56 9.29 1.76
CA SER A 45 12.84 8.67 2.11
C SER A 45 13.95 9.69 2.32
N ARG A 46 13.91 10.83 1.61
CA ARG A 46 14.86 11.95 1.81
C ARG A 46 14.68 12.62 3.16
N LEU A 47 13.44 12.88 3.57
CA LEU A 47 13.13 13.47 4.88
C LEU A 47 13.54 12.56 6.02
N VAL A 48 13.27 11.27 5.85
CA VAL A 48 13.64 10.24 6.82
C VAL A 48 15.17 10.16 6.94
N ALA A 49 15.89 10.19 5.81
CA ALA A 49 17.35 10.26 5.81
C ALA A 49 17.88 11.52 6.51
N ASP A 50 17.29 12.68 6.25
CA ASP A 50 17.66 13.96 6.89
C ASP A 50 17.44 13.92 8.42
N SER A 51 16.49 13.11 8.90
CA SER A 51 16.26 12.87 10.33
C SER A 51 17.21 11.86 10.97
N GLY A 52 18.12 11.26 10.19
CA GLY A 52 19.11 10.28 10.65
C GLY A 52 18.66 8.81 10.53
N ASP A 53 17.45 8.54 10.05
CA ASP A 53 16.93 7.19 9.86
C ASP A 53 17.39 6.59 8.53
N ILE A 54 17.86 5.34 8.58
CA ILE A 54 18.37 4.63 7.39
C ILE A 54 17.30 3.81 6.67
N LYS A 55 16.06 3.76 7.19
CA LYS A 55 14.95 2.98 6.62
C LYS A 55 13.66 3.79 6.57
N CYS A 56 12.94 3.68 5.46
CA CYS A 56 11.64 4.32 5.27
C CYS A 56 10.57 3.26 4.97
N ARG A 57 9.47 3.29 5.74
CA ARG A 57 8.36 2.35 5.63
C ARG A 57 7.14 3.01 5.01
N MET A 58 6.45 2.29 4.14
CA MET A 58 5.15 2.71 3.59
C MET A 58 4.11 1.61 3.79
N ALA A 59 2.88 2.02 4.05
CA ALA A 59 1.72 1.14 4.19
C ALA A 59 0.65 1.53 3.17
N TRP A 60 0.00 0.52 2.58
CA TRP A 60 -1.12 0.70 1.65
C TRP A 60 -2.35 -0.01 2.17
N LEU A 61 -3.48 0.72 2.24
CA LEU A 61 -4.77 0.11 2.49
C LEU A 61 -5.24 -0.65 1.25
N VAL A 62 -5.60 -1.91 1.43
CA VAL A 62 -6.06 -2.80 0.37
C VAL A 62 -7.49 -3.22 0.65
N GLU A 63 -8.38 -2.89 -0.28
CA GLU A 63 -9.82 -3.17 -0.22
C GLU A 63 -10.12 -4.65 -0.47
N GLY A 64 -10.86 -5.32 0.41
CA GLY A 64 -11.06 -6.77 0.35
C GLY A 64 -12.35 -7.26 -0.31
N ARG A 65 -13.39 -6.45 -0.46
CA ARG A 65 -14.71 -6.89 -0.99
C ARG A 65 -14.59 -7.47 -2.39
N ARG A 66 -13.75 -6.85 -3.24
CA ARG A 66 -13.51 -7.36 -4.60
C ARG A 66 -12.73 -8.67 -4.63
N ARG A 67 -12.02 -9.03 -3.56
CA ARG A 67 -11.27 -10.28 -3.42
C ARG A 67 -12.12 -11.43 -2.87
N MET A 68 -13.08 -11.13 -1.99
CA MET A 68 -13.98 -12.14 -1.37
C MET A 68 -15.17 -12.56 -2.26
N LYS A 69 -15.05 -12.40 -3.60
CA LYS A 69 -16.17 -12.55 -4.54
C LYS A 69 -16.60 -13.99 -4.81
N LYS A 70 -15.74 -14.99 -4.57
CA LYS A 70 -16.01 -16.38 -4.94
C LYS A 70 -17.19 -16.99 -4.17
N LYS A 71 -17.51 -16.48 -2.97
CA LYS A 71 -18.55 -17.04 -2.09
C LYS A 71 -19.87 -16.26 -2.06
N ASN A 72 -19.88 -14.93 -2.24
CA ASN A 72 -21.11 -14.11 -2.10
C ASN A 72 -21.00 -12.74 -2.81
N ASN A 73 -21.05 -12.74 -4.15
CA ASN A 73 -20.75 -11.57 -4.98
C ASN A 73 -21.71 -10.38 -4.79
N SER A 74 -22.99 -10.60 -4.46
CA SER A 74 -23.96 -9.52 -4.20
C SER A 74 -23.85 -8.93 -2.78
N CYS A 75 -23.64 -9.78 -1.77
CA CYS A 75 -23.56 -9.32 -0.37
C CYS A 75 -22.34 -8.44 -0.11
N MET A 76 -21.17 -8.80 -0.67
CA MET A 76 -19.94 -8.05 -0.43
C MET A 76 -19.93 -6.67 -1.06
N GLN A 77 -20.69 -6.44 -2.14
CA GLN A 77 -20.76 -5.14 -2.80
C GLN A 77 -21.47 -4.08 -1.95
N ASN A 78 -22.50 -4.49 -1.21
CA ASN A 78 -23.31 -3.61 -0.37
C ASN A 78 -22.92 -3.63 1.11
N TYR A 79 -21.89 -4.41 1.48
CA TYR A 79 -21.45 -4.49 2.86
C TYR A 79 -20.85 -3.15 3.33
N ILE A 80 -21.43 -2.58 4.38
CA ILE A 80 -21.09 -1.26 4.92
C ILE A 80 -19.92 -1.28 5.91
N GLY A 81 -19.57 -2.45 6.46
CA GLY A 81 -18.50 -2.57 7.46
C GLY A 81 -17.09 -2.57 6.86
N ASN A 82 -16.05 -2.57 7.68
CA ASN A 82 -14.68 -2.59 7.18
C ASN A 82 -14.32 -3.95 6.54
N VAL A 83 -13.70 -3.89 5.36
CA VAL A 83 -13.10 -5.06 4.68
C VAL A 83 -11.82 -4.56 4.05
N ILE A 84 -10.81 -4.37 4.89
CA ILE A 84 -9.52 -3.78 4.54
C ILE A 84 -8.41 -4.57 5.21
N THR A 85 -7.30 -4.70 4.50
CA THR A 85 -6.00 -5.14 5.05
C THR A 85 -4.96 -4.07 4.72
N PHE A 86 -3.78 -4.15 5.31
CA PHE A 86 -2.65 -3.32 4.94
C PHE A 86 -1.54 -4.15 4.30
N ALA A 87 -0.99 -3.66 3.20
CA ALA A 87 0.32 -4.07 2.72
C ALA A 87 1.35 -3.13 3.36
N ILE A 88 2.44 -3.67 3.92
CA ILE A 88 3.53 -2.87 4.49
C ILE A 88 4.83 -3.28 3.82
N ARG A 89 5.65 -2.29 3.46
CA ARG A 89 7.02 -2.53 3.00
C ARG A 89 7.97 -1.50 3.60
N GLU A 90 9.16 -1.96 3.93
CA GLU A 90 10.28 -1.15 4.40
C GLU A 90 11.45 -1.33 3.42
N MET A 91 12.11 -0.22 3.07
CA MET A 91 13.32 -0.20 2.25
C MET A 91 14.30 0.81 2.85
N SER A 92 15.59 0.66 2.53
CA SER A 92 16.57 1.66 2.99
C SER A 92 16.34 3.00 2.30
N THR A 93 16.68 4.09 2.98
CA THR A 93 16.54 5.44 2.41
C THR A 93 17.44 5.63 1.19
N ASP A 94 18.63 5.01 1.20
CA ASP A 94 19.57 4.99 0.07
C ASP A 94 19.01 4.21 -1.15
N GLU A 95 18.47 3.01 -0.92
CA GLU A 95 17.86 2.20 -1.99
C GLU A 95 16.69 2.94 -2.65
N LEU A 96 15.83 3.60 -1.86
CA LEU A 96 14.72 4.42 -2.39
C LEU A 96 15.23 5.65 -3.15
N ALA A 97 16.31 6.29 -2.69
CA ALA A 97 16.90 7.44 -3.36
C ALA A 97 17.48 7.05 -4.74
N ASN A 98 18.14 5.88 -4.81
CA ASN A 98 18.83 5.40 -6.00
C ASN A 98 17.92 4.64 -6.98
N SER A 99 16.77 4.12 -6.54
CA SER A 99 15.82 3.40 -7.40
C SER A 99 15.04 4.31 -8.34
N SER A 100 14.81 3.89 -9.58
CA SER A 100 13.85 4.55 -10.50
C SER A 100 12.41 4.44 -9.98
N LEU A 101 11.53 5.34 -10.42
CA LEU A 101 10.10 5.26 -10.07
C LEU A 101 9.45 3.97 -10.55
N ALA A 102 9.90 3.42 -11.67
CA ALA A 102 9.43 2.13 -12.19
C ALA A 102 9.81 0.97 -11.26
N GLN A 103 11.04 0.93 -10.74
CA GLN A 103 11.47 -0.09 -9.78
C GLN A 103 10.69 0.00 -8.47
N ILE A 104 10.51 1.20 -7.91
CA ILE A 104 9.71 1.37 -6.69
C ILE A 104 8.26 0.95 -6.95
N THR A 105 7.71 1.30 -8.11
CA THR A 105 6.35 0.89 -8.51
C THR A 105 6.20 -0.63 -8.62
N GLU A 106 7.22 -1.34 -9.11
CA GLU A 106 7.24 -2.80 -9.12
C GLU A 106 7.16 -3.36 -7.70
N VAL A 107 7.90 -2.78 -6.74
CA VAL A 107 7.80 -3.13 -5.32
C VAL A 107 6.40 -2.87 -4.76
N VAL A 108 5.83 -1.68 -4.98
CA VAL A 108 4.45 -1.36 -4.55
C VAL A 108 3.44 -2.37 -5.13
N SER A 109 3.55 -2.68 -6.42
CA SER A 109 2.66 -3.62 -7.09
C SER A 109 2.79 -5.03 -6.51
N ALA A 110 4.03 -5.49 -6.27
CA ALA A 110 4.30 -6.80 -5.70
C ALA A 110 3.78 -6.93 -4.26
N THR A 111 4.11 -5.97 -3.38
CA THR A 111 3.67 -5.98 -1.97
C THR A 111 2.15 -5.89 -1.86
N THR A 112 1.49 -5.04 -2.67
CA THR A 112 0.02 -4.95 -2.62
C THR A 112 -0.66 -6.20 -3.17
N LYS A 113 -0.11 -6.85 -4.19
CA LYS A 113 -0.63 -8.12 -4.72
C LYS A 113 -0.49 -9.29 -3.75
N GLU A 114 0.55 -9.28 -2.93
CA GLU A 114 0.80 -10.32 -1.92
C GLU A 114 -0.40 -10.47 -0.98
N VAL A 115 -0.88 -9.35 -0.44
CA VAL A 115 -2.02 -9.31 0.50
C VAL A 115 -3.39 -9.20 -0.18
N ALA A 116 -3.43 -8.92 -1.48
CA ALA A 116 -4.67 -8.75 -2.25
C ALA A 116 -5.27 -10.08 -2.73
N LYS A 117 -5.36 -11.07 -1.82
CA LYS A 117 -5.85 -12.44 -2.09
C LYS A 117 -6.92 -12.81 -1.08
N GLU A 118 -7.90 -13.63 -1.46
CA GLU A 118 -8.98 -14.06 -0.55
C GLU A 118 -8.40 -14.78 0.68
N GLU A 119 -7.37 -15.59 0.45
CA GLU A 119 -6.67 -16.39 1.45
C GLU A 119 -6.04 -15.50 2.54
N HIS A 120 -5.41 -14.38 2.17
CA HIS A 120 -4.83 -13.42 3.14
C HIS A 120 -5.88 -12.83 4.08
N PHE A 121 -7.08 -12.53 3.58
CA PHE A 121 -8.17 -12.03 4.42
C PHE A 121 -8.71 -13.12 5.35
N GLN A 122 -8.81 -14.36 4.86
CA GLN A 122 -9.25 -15.50 5.68
C GLN A 122 -8.25 -15.81 6.79
N GLU A 123 -6.95 -15.92 6.46
CA GLU A 123 -5.87 -16.14 7.43
C GLU A 123 -5.84 -15.06 8.52
N MET A 124 -6.08 -13.80 8.15
CA MET A 124 -6.19 -12.71 9.12
C MET A 124 -7.38 -12.90 10.07
N VAL A 125 -8.55 -13.28 9.57
CA VAL A 125 -9.72 -13.55 10.40
C VAL A 125 -9.46 -14.76 11.30
N ASP A 126 -8.93 -15.85 10.77
CA ASP A 126 -8.62 -17.06 11.51
C ASP A 126 -7.65 -16.75 12.65
N TRP A 127 -6.56 -16.02 12.36
CA TRP A 127 -5.63 -15.55 13.38
C TRP A 127 -6.31 -14.68 14.44
N MET A 128 -7.20 -13.76 14.05
CA MET A 128 -7.96 -12.95 15.01
C MET A 128 -8.85 -13.82 15.90
N GLU A 129 -9.57 -14.80 15.34
CA GLU A 129 -10.43 -15.71 16.10
C GLU A 129 -9.63 -16.58 17.09
N GLU A 130 -8.50 -17.13 16.67
CA GLU A 130 -7.60 -17.91 17.53
C GLU A 130 -7.02 -17.07 18.68
N ASN A 131 -6.72 -15.79 18.41
CA ASN A 131 -6.13 -14.89 19.40
C ASN A 131 -7.16 -14.13 20.25
N LYS A 132 -8.48 -14.30 20.01
CA LYS A 132 -9.54 -13.73 20.88
C LYS A 132 -9.49 -14.29 22.30
N ILE A 133 -8.99 -15.52 22.49
CA ILE A 133 -8.92 -16.19 23.80
C ILE A 133 -8.03 -15.41 24.79
N GLY A 134 -7.05 -14.63 24.31
CA GLY A 134 -6.23 -13.75 25.15
C GLY A 134 -6.92 -12.46 25.61
N ALA A 135 -8.00 -12.02 24.95
CA ALA A 135 -8.73 -10.81 25.32
C ALA A 135 -9.79 -11.08 26.41
N GLU A 136 -10.42 -12.26 26.38
CA GLU A 136 -11.37 -12.68 27.42
C GLU A 136 -10.68 -12.95 28.77
N ALA A 137 -9.40 -13.38 28.74
CA ALA A 137 -8.57 -13.54 29.94
C ALA A 137 -8.15 -12.20 30.59
N ASN A 138 -8.17 -11.09 29.84
CA ASN A 138 -7.74 -9.76 30.30
C ASN A 138 -8.91 -8.79 30.58
N GLY A 139 -10.14 -9.30 30.71
CA GLY A 139 -11.27 -8.53 31.23
C GLY A 139 -11.85 -7.50 30.26
N TRP A 140 -11.51 -7.54 28.97
CA TRP A 140 -12.17 -6.69 27.98
C TRP A 140 -13.49 -7.32 27.55
N LYS A 141 -14.53 -7.08 28.35
CA LYS A 141 -15.91 -7.42 27.98
C LYS A 141 -16.45 -6.37 27.01
N ARG A 142 -17.14 -6.86 25.96
CA ARG A 142 -17.78 -6.06 24.90
C ARG A 142 -18.72 -5.00 25.45
#